data_AF-A0A3M7AKY6-F1
#
_entry.id   AF-A0A3M7AKY6-F1
#
_cell.length_a   1.000
_cell.length_b   1.000
_cell.length_c   1.000
_cell.angle_alpha   90.00
_cell.angle_beta   90.00
_cell.angle_gamma   90.00
#
_symmetry.space_group_name_H-M   'P 1'
#
loop_
_entity.id
_entity.type
_entity.pdbx_description
1 polymer ?
#
loop_
_entity_poly.entity_id
_entity_poly.type
_entity_poly.pdbx_seq_one_letter_code
_entity_poly.pdbx_strand_id
1 'polypeptide(L)'
;MVEGIPDPDRPPAIDDGTVALQDPFWLELGAPSTNSNRIPFKPAFPAYPLGHATFGAACFQMMRLYYKNSHREGIADFDVDGPDSIAFDFVSDEQDGRNRDNLRDAFDPAVPVDDQPGVVRAAWKRRFSSLWEAMWENAVSRVWLGVHWRFDAFSSRDALVSNETPRPNTTKTSSSSSTGSLPLYAVEADQSTSYKPVAEVRYTSTGSRRDRPGKDFPVGGVPLGIGIAKDIFQGGLKPTPPSRQPTGRHRCGRL
;
A
#
# COMPACT_ATOMS: atom_id res chain seq x y z
N MET A 1 -10.33 37.98 45.82
CA MET A 1 -10.12 36.74 45.04
C MET A 1 -9.91 37.18 43.61
N VAL A 2 -8.68 37.09 43.11
CA VAL A 2 -8.32 37.57 41.78
C VAL A 2 -8.59 36.43 40.79
N GLU A 3 -9.63 36.59 39.98
CA GLU A 3 -9.83 35.80 38.78
C GLU A 3 -8.76 36.20 37.74
N GLY A 4 -8.26 35.23 36.97
CA GLY A 4 -7.60 35.54 35.69
C GLY A 4 -6.11 35.25 35.56
N ILE A 5 -5.62 34.09 36.02
CA ILE A 5 -4.41 33.50 35.43
C ILE A 5 -4.82 32.14 34.83
N PRO A 6 -4.92 32.03 33.49
CA PRO A 6 -5.07 30.74 32.83
C PRO A 6 -3.88 29.85 33.18
N ASP A 7 -4.16 28.63 33.62
CA ASP A 7 -3.16 27.59 33.80
C ASP A 7 -2.47 27.32 32.44
N PRO A 8 -1.16 27.56 32.30
CA PRO A 8 -0.44 27.40 31.03
C PRO A 8 -0.35 25.93 30.59
N ASP A 9 -0.63 24.97 31.47
CA ASP A 9 -0.58 23.53 31.19
C ASP A 9 -1.97 22.93 30.94
N ARG A 10 -3.05 23.73 30.98
CA ARG A 10 -4.39 23.25 30.65
C ARG A 10 -4.52 23.14 29.12
N PRO A 11 -4.70 21.93 28.54
CA PRO A 11 -4.98 21.82 27.13
C PRO A 11 -6.28 22.58 26.82
N PRO A 12 -6.37 23.30 25.69
CA PRO A 12 -7.58 24.01 25.33
C PRO A 12 -8.74 23.01 25.30
N ALA A 13 -9.85 23.38 25.91
CA ALA A 13 -11.08 22.62 25.79
C ALA A 13 -11.38 22.47 24.29
N ILE A 14 -11.40 21.22 23.82
CA ILE A 14 -11.73 20.91 22.43
C ILE A 14 -13.21 21.25 22.25
N ASP A 15 -13.46 22.29 21.46
CA ASP A 15 -14.78 22.65 20.94
C ASP A 15 -15.39 21.43 20.24
N ASP A 16 -16.55 21.04 20.73
CA ASP A 16 -17.38 19.87 20.44
C ASP A 16 -17.96 19.84 19.02
N GLY A 17 -17.51 20.75 18.14
CA GLY A 17 -17.93 20.85 16.74
C GLY A 17 -16.85 20.56 15.69
N THR A 18 -15.57 20.37 16.06
CA THR A 18 -14.50 20.05 15.11
C THR A 18 -13.94 18.65 15.38
N VAL A 19 -14.14 17.71 14.45
CA VAL A 19 -13.40 16.45 14.50
C VAL A 19 -11.93 16.80 14.46
N ALA A 20 -11.19 16.50 15.52
CA ALA A 20 -9.75 16.70 15.54
C ALA A 20 -9.15 15.96 14.32
N LEU A 21 -8.64 16.70 13.35
CA LEU A 21 -8.05 16.15 12.11
C LEU A 21 -6.73 15.41 12.38
N GLN A 22 -6.24 15.44 13.61
CA GLN A 22 -4.93 14.99 14.03
C GLN A 22 -5.05 14.31 15.39
N ASP A 23 -4.28 13.26 15.57
CA ASP A 23 -4.12 12.57 16.86
C ASP A 23 -2.63 12.56 17.21
N PRO A 24 -2.19 13.36 18.19
CA PRO A 24 -0.78 13.43 18.60
C PRO A 24 -0.30 12.18 19.35
N PHE A 25 -1.20 11.24 19.67
CA PHE A 25 -0.91 9.99 20.38
C PHE A 25 -1.21 8.75 19.54
N TRP A 26 -1.47 8.93 18.24
CA TRP A 26 -1.77 7.82 17.33
C TRP A 26 -0.61 6.83 17.25
N LEU A 27 -0.95 5.53 17.25
CA LEU A 27 -0.02 4.44 17.02
C LEU A 27 -0.51 3.60 15.84
N GLU A 28 0.39 3.31 14.91
CA GLU A 28 0.13 2.36 13.84
C GLU A 28 0.16 0.89 14.30
N LEU A 29 -0.36 0.00 13.44
CA LEU A 29 -0.04 -1.43 13.52
C LEU A 29 1.48 -1.67 13.25
N GLY A 30 2.06 -0.92 12.31
CA GLY A 30 3.50 -0.84 12.06
C GLY A 30 4.05 -1.93 11.17
N ALA A 31 5.29 -1.73 10.69
CA ALA A 31 6.02 -2.82 10.04
C ALA A 31 6.36 -3.87 11.11
N PRO A 32 6.01 -5.15 10.90
CA PRO A 32 6.23 -6.18 11.91
C PRO A 32 7.73 -6.41 12.13
N SER A 33 8.11 -6.54 13.40
CA SER A 33 9.47 -6.92 13.82
C SER A 33 9.52 -8.43 14.09
N THR A 34 9.18 -9.22 13.07
CA THR A 34 9.04 -10.68 13.14
C THR A 34 10.30 -11.37 13.63
N ASN A 35 10.14 -12.43 14.43
CA ASN A 35 11.22 -13.19 15.05
C ASN A 35 12.18 -12.28 15.84
N SER A 36 11.61 -11.31 16.56
CA SER A 36 12.36 -10.45 17.46
C SER A 36 11.54 -10.11 18.69
N ASN A 37 12.20 -9.50 19.68
CA ASN A 37 11.59 -8.93 20.88
C ASN A 37 11.34 -7.42 20.74
N ARG A 38 11.35 -6.88 19.52
CA ARG A 38 11.15 -5.45 19.24
C ARG A 38 9.70 -5.16 18.91
N ILE A 39 9.26 -3.95 19.21
CA ILE A 39 7.97 -3.43 18.76
C ILE A 39 7.95 -3.22 17.23
N PRO A 40 6.76 -3.13 16.60
CA PRO A 40 6.63 -2.68 15.23
C PRO A 40 7.27 -1.30 15.00
N PHE A 41 7.65 -1.01 13.75
CA PHE A 41 8.43 0.19 13.42
C PHE A 41 7.96 0.90 12.14
N LYS A 42 8.44 2.13 11.95
CA LYS A 42 8.42 2.83 10.65
C LYS A 42 9.74 2.58 9.92
N PRO A 43 9.71 2.09 8.67
CA PRO A 43 10.92 1.98 7.87
C PRO A 43 11.65 3.33 7.74
N ALA A 44 12.98 3.31 7.84
CA ALA A 44 13.83 4.50 7.95
C ALA A 44 14.10 5.19 6.60
N PHE A 45 13.04 5.53 5.86
CA PHE A 45 13.10 6.25 4.59
C PHE A 45 11.79 7.01 4.33
N PRO A 46 11.76 8.01 3.42
CA PRO A 46 10.54 8.72 3.07
C PRO A 46 9.44 7.81 2.54
N ALA A 47 8.18 8.19 2.78
CA ALA A 47 7.02 7.35 2.43
C ALA A 47 6.70 7.30 0.93
N TYR A 48 6.89 8.40 0.18
CA TYR A 48 6.48 8.46 -1.23
C TYR A 48 7.64 8.22 -2.22
N PRO A 49 7.48 7.34 -3.22
CA PRO A 49 6.38 6.37 -3.37
C PRO A 49 6.60 5.12 -2.49
N LEU A 50 5.56 4.30 -2.36
CA LEU A 50 5.65 3.05 -1.63
C LEU A 50 6.52 2.01 -2.36
N GLY A 51 7.61 1.58 -1.71
CA GLY A 51 8.52 0.57 -2.23
C GLY A 51 7.84 -0.77 -2.55
N HIS A 52 7.04 -1.33 -1.63
CA HIS A 52 6.34 -2.60 -1.86
C HIS A 52 5.41 -2.55 -3.07
N ALA A 53 4.63 -1.47 -3.21
CA ALA A 53 3.77 -1.24 -4.37
C ALA A 53 4.57 -1.23 -5.66
N THR A 54 5.72 -0.55 -5.68
CA THR A 54 6.61 -0.49 -6.85
C THR A 54 7.20 -1.87 -7.18
N PHE A 55 7.74 -2.59 -6.19
CA PHE A 55 8.32 -3.91 -6.38
C PHE A 55 7.30 -4.94 -6.82
N GLY A 56 6.16 -5.03 -6.13
CA GLY A 56 5.09 -5.96 -6.45
C GLY A 56 4.53 -5.69 -7.84
N ALA A 57 4.27 -4.42 -8.17
CA ALA A 57 3.79 -4.06 -9.49
C ALA A 57 4.78 -4.39 -10.60
N ALA A 58 6.08 -4.11 -10.42
CA ALA A 58 7.10 -4.48 -11.39
C ALA A 58 7.19 -6.00 -11.57
N CYS A 59 7.19 -6.76 -10.46
CA CYS A 59 7.25 -8.22 -10.47
C CYS A 59 6.03 -8.84 -11.17
N PHE A 60 4.82 -8.53 -10.69
CA PHE A 60 3.59 -9.13 -11.19
C PHE A 60 3.27 -8.67 -12.62
N GLN A 61 3.55 -7.41 -12.97
CA GLN A 61 3.36 -6.95 -14.35
C GLN A 61 4.34 -7.62 -15.31
N MET A 62 5.59 -7.86 -14.90
CA MET A 62 6.54 -8.62 -15.71
C MET A 62 6.05 -10.06 -15.97
N MET A 63 5.56 -10.73 -14.92
CA MET A 63 4.97 -12.07 -15.06
C MET A 63 3.74 -12.06 -15.99
N ARG A 64 2.84 -11.08 -15.85
CA ARG A 64 1.69 -10.90 -16.74
C ARG A 64 2.12 -10.74 -18.20
N LEU A 65 3.08 -9.85 -18.48
CA LEU A 65 3.61 -9.64 -19.82
C LEU A 65 4.24 -10.93 -20.40
N TYR A 66 5.00 -11.67 -19.59
CA TYR A 66 5.61 -12.93 -19.98
C TYR A 66 4.54 -13.99 -20.35
N TYR A 67 3.57 -14.22 -19.47
CA TYR A 67 2.52 -15.21 -19.72
C TYR A 67 1.62 -14.81 -20.90
N LYS A 68 1.31 -13.53 -21.06
CA LYS A 68 0.59 -13.02 -22.22
C LYS A 68 1.35 -13.31 -23.53
N ASN A 69 2.65 -13.09 -23.55
CA ASN A 69 3.48 -13.34 -24.74
C ASN A 69 3.80 -14.84 -24.96
N SER A 70 3.53 -15.70 -23.99
CA SER A 70 3.78 -17.14 -24.12
C SER A 70 2.82 -17.86 -25.08
N HIS A 71 1.76 -17.18 -25.56
CA HIS A 71 0.71 -17.73 -26.43
C HIS A 71 0.06 -19.02 -25.89
N ARG A 72 0.12 -19.25 -24.57
CA ARG A 72 -0.58 -20.37 -23.93
C ARG A 72 -2.08 -20.09 -23.94
N GLU A 73 -2.82 -20.94 -24.65
CA GLU A 73 -4.28 -20.91 -24.70
C GLU A 73 -4.87 -20.86 -23.28
N GLY A 74 -5.87 -19.98 -23.08
CA GLY A 74 -6.55 -19.80 -21.79
C GLY A 74 -5.78 -19.02 -20.71
N ILE A 75 -4.49 -18.71 -20.91
CA ILE A 75 -3.69 -17.91 -19.96
C ILE A 75 -3.44 -16.50 -20.52
N ALA A 76 -3.25 -16.34 -21.83
CA ALA A 76 -2.83 -15.07 -22.44
C ALA A 76 -3.96 -14.06 -22.72
N ASP A 77 -5.21 -14.42 -22.46
CA ASP A 77 -6.39 -13.62 -22.81
C ASP A 77 -6.80 -12.67 -21.69
N PHE A 78 -6.08 -11.54 -21.59
CA PHE A 78 -6.40 -10.44 -20.70
C PHE A 78 -5.83 -9.11 -21.22
N ASP A 79 -6.39 -7.99 -20.78
CA ASP A 79 -5.85 -6.66 -21.05
C ASP A 79 -4.54 -6.43 -20.27
N VAL A 80 -3.51 -5.90 -20.94
CA VAL A 80 -2.20 -5.59 -20.32
C VAL A 80 -2.34 -4.63 -19.15
N ASP A 81 -3.35 -3.75 -19.20
CA ASP A 81 -3.68 -2.75 -18.18
C ASP A 81 -4.92 -3.08 -17.34
N GLY A 82 -5.41 -4.33 -17.42
CA GLY A 82 -6.55 -4.83 -16.64
C GLY A 82 -6.26 -6.15 -15.94
N PRO A 83 -7.21 -6.69 -15.15
CA PRO A 83 -7.03 -7.94 -14.42
C PRO A 83 -6.75 -9.13 -15.36
N ASP A 84 -5.83 -9.98 -14.94
CA ASP A 84 -5.59 -11.31 -15.52
C ASP A 84 -6.39 -12.39 -14.77
N SER A 85 -6.21 -13.66 -15.15
CA SER A 85 -6.78 -14.83 -14.48
C SER A 85 -5.72 -15.82 -14.00
N ILE A 86 -4.47 -15.38 -13.83
CA ILE A 86 -3.34 -16.23 -13.44
C ILE A 86 -3.39 -16.44 -11.92
N ALA A 87 -4.15 -17.46 -11.53
CA ALA A 87 -4.43 -17.77 -10.13
C ALA A 87 -3.35 -18.65 -9.49
N PHE A 88 -3.05 -18.42 -8.21
CA PHE A 88 -2.04 -19.17 -7.46
C PHE A 88 -2.36 -19.23 -5.96
N ASP A 89 -1.76 -20.20 -5.28
CA ASP A 89 -1.81 -20.33 -3.81
C ASP A 89 -0.51 -19.79 -3.21
N PHE A 90 -0.60 -19.15 -2.05
CA PHE A 90 0.55 -18.59 -1.37
C PHE A 90 0.42 -18.71 0.15
N VAL A 91 1.53 -19.01 0.82
CA VAL A 91 1.69 -18.91 2.28
C VAL A 91 2.84 -17.95 2.51
N SER A 92 2.57 -16.87 3.25
CA SER A 92 3.60 -15.90 3.63
C SER A 92 4.35 -16.43 4.85
N ASP A 93 5.67 -16.26 4.89
CA ASP A 93 6.46 -16.52 6.11
C ASP A 93 5.98 -15.67 7.29
N GLU A 94 5.33 -14.52 7.05
CA GLU A 94 4.74 -13.73 8.12
C GLU A 94 3.53 -14.40 8.80
N GLN A 95 2.96 -15.44 8.16
CA GLN A 95 1.70 -16.10 8.51
C GLN A 95 1.78 -17.62 8.20
N ASP A 96 2.86 -18.26 8.59
CA ASP A 96 3.19 -19.65 8.25
C ASP A 96 2.90 -20.67 9.38
N GLY A 97 2.50 -20.20 10.57
CA GLY A 97 2.33 -21.07 11.75
C GLY A 97 3.64 -21.38 12.49
N ARG A 98 4.76 -20.77 12.12
CA ARG A 98 6.10 -21.02 12.69
C ARG A 98 6.73 -19.75 13.23
N ASN A 99 6.83 -18.73 12.38
CA ASN A 99 7.34 -17.43 12.74
C ASN A 99 6.47 -16.78 13.81
N ARG A 100 7.08 -15.88 14.59
CA ARG A 100 6.52 -15.45 15.87
C ARG A 100 6.84 -14.00 16.20
N ASP A 101 5.92 -13.38 16.92
CA ASP A 101 6.04 -12.05 17.49
C ASP A 101 6.51 -12.10 18.94
N ASN A 102 7.05 -10.97 19.40
CA ASN A 102 7.35 -10.73 20.82
C ASN A 102 8.14 -11.90 21.41
N LEU A 103 9.27 -12.25 20.78
CA LEU A 103 10.20 -13.19 21.38
C LEU A 103 10.51 -12.73 22.80
N ARG A 104 10.56 -13.66 23.74
CA ARG A 104 10.83 -13.34 25.14
C ARG A 104 12.23 -12.76 25.31
N ASP A 105 13.18 -13.32 24.57
CA ASP A 105 14.58 -12.93 24.54
C ASP A 105 14.96 -12.41 23.14
N ALA A 106 16.18 -11.87 23.00
CA ALA A 106 16.71 -11.52 21.69
C ALA A 106 16.82 -12.78 20.81
N PHE A 107 16.59 -12.62 19.50
CA PHE A 107 16.69 -13.72 18.55
C PHE A 107 18.07 -14.38 18.62
N ASP A 108 18.08 -15.70 18.83
CA ASP A 108 19.29 -16.52 18.79
C ASP A 108 19.38 -17.26 17.45
N PRO A 109 20.34 -16.94 16.56
CA PRO A 109 20.49 -17.63 15.29
C PRO A 109 20.96 -19.08 15.41
N ALA A 110 21.45 -19.51 16.58
CA ALA A 110 21.89 -20.88 16.83
C ALA A 110 20.73 -21.81 17.26
N VAL A 111 19.56 -21.25 17.60
CA VAL A 111 18.40 -22.00 18.09
C VAL A 111 17.27 -21.94 17.05
N PRO A 112 16.63 -23.07 16.69
CA PRO A 112 15.47 -23.05 15.81
C PRO A 112 14.36 -22.11 16.33
N VAL A 113 13.68 -21.40 15.42
CA VAL A 113 12.63 -20.44 15.81
C VAL A 113 11.50 -21.09 16.62
N ASP A 114 11.22 -22.36 16.36
CA ASP A 114 10.16 -23.11 17.04
C ASP A 114 10.45 -23.27 18.55
N ASP A 115 11.74 -23.32 18.92
CA ASP A 115 12.24 -23.48 20.28
C ASP A 115 12.48 -22.14 21.01
N GLN A 116 12.28 -21.00 20.35
CA GLN A 116 12.45 -19.66 20.94
C GLN A 116 11.10 -19.09 21.40
N PRO A 117 10.82 -18.96 22.72
CA PRO A 117 9.48 -18.58 23.21
C PRO A 117 8.99 -17.23 22.66
N GLY A 118 7.77 -17.21 22.11
CA GLY A 118 7.11 -16.04 21.54
C GLY A 118 5.66 -16.36 21.12
N VAL A 119 4.95 -15.38 20.56
CA VAL A 119 3.57 -15.54 20.08
C VAL A 119 3.61 -16.02 18.63
N VAL A 120 3.19 -17.27 18.40
CA VAL A 120 3.17 -17.86 17.05
C VAL A 120 2.17 -17.12 16.15
N ARG A 121 2.61 -16.76 14.95
CA ARG A 121 1.77 -16.19 13.89
C ARG A 121 0.84 -17.26 13.36
N ALA A 122 -0.44 -16.94 13.23
CA ALA A 122 -1.40 -17.88 12.65
C ALA A 122 -1.03 -18.27 11.22
N ALA A 123 -1.26 -19.54 10.87
CA ALA A 123 -1.01 -20.08 9.54
C ALA A 123 -2.16 -19.73 8.59
N TRP A 124 -1.88 -18.98 7.52
CA TRP A 124 -2.88 -18.58 6.52
C TRP A 124 -2.43 -18.94 5.11
N LYS A 125 -3.12 -19.90 4.50
CA LYS A 125 -3.00 -20.18 3.07
C LYS A 125 -3.96 -19.29 2.28
N ARG A 126 -3.42 -18.42 1.44
CA ARG A 126 -4.20 -17.51 0.59
C ARG A 126 -4.29 -18.07 -0.83
N ARG A 127 -5.48 -17.96 -1.43
CA ARG A 127 -5.72 -18.16 -2.87
C ARG A 127 -5.85 -16.79 -3.51
N PHE A 128 -5.03 -16.51 -4.51
CA PHE A 128 -5.21 -15.35 -5.40
C PHE A 128 -5.83 -15.83 -6.71
N SER A 129 -6.83 -15.10 -7.18
CA SER A 129 -7.51 -15.33 -8.46
C SER A 129 -6.73 -14.78 -9.65
N SER A 130 -5.79 -13.86 -9.42
CA SER A 130 -4.98 -13.22 -10.45
C SER A 130 -3.69 -12.61 -9.89
N LEU A 131 -2.71 -12.35 -10.77
CA LEU A 131 -1.53 -11.56 -10.41
C LEU A 131 -1.90 -10.08 -10.17
N TRP A 132 -2.97 -9.59 -10.79
CA TRP A 132 -3.53 -8.25 -10.54
C TRP A 132 -4.04 -8.08 -9.10
N GLU A 133 -4.73 -9.10 -8.57
CA GLU A 133 -5.17 -9.13 -7.18
C GLU A 133 -3.99 -9.14 -6.21
N ALA A 134 -2.98 -9.98 -6.48
CA ALA A 134 -1.76 -10.02 -5.68
C ALA A 134 -1.01 -8.68 -5.69
N MET A 135 -0.97 -8.01 -6.85
CA MET A 135 -0.39 -6.66 -6.98
C MET A 135 -1.15 -5.63 -6.15
N TRP A 136 -2.48 -5.62 -6.24
CA TRP A 136 -3.33 -4.71 -5.49
C TRP A 136 -3.21 -4.93 -3.98
N GLU A 137 -3.29 -6.18 -3.51
CA GLU A 137 -3.25 -6.50 -2.08
C GLU A 137 -1.88 -6.20 -1.47
N ASN A 138 -0.78 -6.51 -2.19
CA ASN A 138 0.56 -6.15 -1.77
C ASN A 138 0.75 -4.62 -1.60
N ALA A 139 0.07 -3.81 -2.43
CA ALA A 139 0.13 -2.36 -2.33
C ALA A 139 -0.71 -1.84 -1.14
N VAL A 140 -1.94 -2.33 -0.99
CA VAL A 140 -2.86 -1.88 0.08
C VAL A 140 -2.41 -2.37 1.46
N SER A 141 -1.67 -3.47 1.56
CA SER A 141 -1.23 -3.98 2.86
C SER A 141 -0.47 -2.96 3.70
N ARG A 142 0.21 -2.00 3.06
CA ARG A 142 0.99 -0.94 3.74
C ARG A 142 0.11 0.19 4.28
N VAL A 143 -1.07 0.37 3.71
CA VAL A 143 -2.13 1.22 4.27
C VAL A 143 -2.70 0.56 5.52
N TRP A 144 -2.97 -0.75 5.49
CA TRP A 144 -3.47 -1.49 6.66
C TRP A 144 -2.46 -1.54 7.81
N LEU A 145 -1.17 -1.65 7.51
CA LEU A 145 -0.10 -1.53 8.51
C LEU A 145 0.09 -0.08 9.02
N GLY A 146 -0.55 0.92 8.41
CA GLY A 146 -0.40 2.33 8.80
C GLY A 146 0.98 2.92 8.53
N VAL A 147 1.81 2.29 7.69
CA VAL A 147 3.17 2.75 7.37
C VAL A 147 3.24 3.58 6.08
N HIS A 148 2.16 3.63 5.30
CA HIS A 148 2.06 4.40 4.07
C HIS A 148 0.69 5.04 3.89
N TRP A 149 0.68 6.18 3.21
CA TRP A 149 -0.55 6.83 2.76
C TRP A 149 -1.11 6.11 1.53
N ARG A 150 -2.42 6.25 1.28
CA ARG A 150 -3.08 5.66 0.10
C ARG A 150 -2.40 6.07 -1.21
N PHE A 151 -2.04 7.36 -1.34
CA PHE A 151 -1.38 7.90 -2.54
C PHE A 151 0.06 7.42 -2.73
N ASP A 152 0.71 6.86 -1.70
CA ASP A 152 2.02 6.23 -1.87
C ASP A 152 1.92 4.96 -2.72
N ALA A 153 0.77 4.26 -2.66
CA ALA A 153 0.48 3.07 -3.45
C ALA A 153 -0.04 3.42 -4.85
N PHE A 154 -1.12 4.20 -4.95
CA PHE A 154 -1.80 4.55 -6.19
C PHE A 154 -2.70 5.78 -5.98
N SER A 155 -3.21 6.39 -7.05
CA SER A 155 -4.29 7.39 -6.92
C SER A 155 -5.53 6.79 -6.26
N SER A 156 -6.07 7.44 -5.23
CA SER A 156 -7.31 6.99 -4.59
C SER A 156 -8.48 6.90 -5.57
N ARG A 157 -8.52 7.73 -6.63
CA ARG A 157 -9.56 7.66 -7.68
C ARG A 157 -9.56 6.34 -8.45
N ASP A 158 -8.42 5.67 -8.51
CA ASP A 158 -8.26 4.43 -9.29
C ASP A 158 -8.83 3.23 -8.54
N ALA A 159 -8.75 3.22 -7.20
CA ALA A 159 -8.99 2.04 -6.39
C ALA A 159 -10.04 2.18 -5.27
N LEU A 160 -10.46 3.39 -4.91
CA LEU A 160 -11.49 3.61 -3.87
C LEU A 160 -12.85 3.94 -4.49
N VAL A 161 -13.91 3.60 -3.77
CA VAL A 161 -15.28 3.97 -4.16
C VAL A 161 -15.51 5.45 -3.87
N SER A 162 -15.95 6.22 -4.85
CA SER A 162 -16.25 7.66 -4.69
C SER A 162 -17.64 7.88 -4.09
N ASN A 163 -17.77 8.87 -3.21
CA ASN A 163 -19.07 9.34 -2.70
C ASN A 163 -19.78 10.32 -3.67
N GLU A 164 -19.13 10.70 -4.78
CA GLU A 164 -19.73 11.58 -5.81
C GLU A 164 -20.69 10.81 -6.76
N THR A 165 -20.92 9.52 -6.52
CA THR A 165 -21.77 8.65 -7.35
C THR A 165 -23.15 8.45 -6.70
N PRO A 166 -24.28 8.80 -7.33
CA PRO A 166 -25.60 8.41 -6.85
C PRO A 166 -25.73 6.88 -6.97
N ARG A 167 -25.79 6.15 -5.85
CA ARG A 167 -26.12 4.71 -5.89
C ARG A 167 -27.59 4.52 -6.30
N PRO A 168 -27.89 3.67 -7.30
CA PRO A 168 -29.21 3.06 -7.36
C PRO A 168 -29.28 2.00 -6.26
N ASN A 169 -30.14 2.22 -5.27
CA ASN A 169 -30.59 1.22 -4.28
C ASN A 169 -29.57 0.73 -3.23
N THR A 170 -29.03 1.63 -2.39
CA THR A 170 -28.72 1.23 -1.01
C THR A 170 -29.51 2.09 -0.03
N THR A 171 -30.32 1.41 0.78
CA THR A 171 -31.16 1.93 1.84
C THR A 171 -30.34 2.87 2.73
N LYS A 172 -30.75 4.13 2.80
CA LYS A 172 -30.15 5.15 3.66
C LYS A 172 -30.35 4.75 5.12
N THR A 173 -29.30 4.26 5.79
CA THR A 173 -29.13 4.51 7.22
C THR A 173 -28.35 5.82 7.36
N SER A 174 -29.03 6.93 7.07
CA SER A 174 -28.54 8.25 7.42
C SER A 174 -28.79 8.47 8.91
N SER A 175 -27.78 8.23 9.74
CA SER A 175 -27.70 8.92 11.03
C SER A 175 -27.42 10.39 10.74
N SER A 176 -28.46 11.20 10.84
CA SER A 176 -28.41 12.64 10.70
C SER A 176 -27.66 13.28 11.87
N SER A 177 -26.45 13.76 11.63
CA SER A 177 -25.90 14.94 12.33
C SER A 177 -24.49 15.27 11.83
N SER A 178 -24.37 16.24 10.91
CA SER A 178 -23.39 17.32 10.95
C SER A 178 -23.37 18.03 9.59
N THR A 179 -23.23 19.34 9.64
CA THR A 179 -23.09 20.30 8.54
C THR A 179 -21.77 20.13 7.75
N GLY A 180 -21.18 18.94 7.71
CA GLY A 180 -19.93 18.63 7.01
C GLY A 180 -20.18 18.00 5.63
N SER A 181 -19.40 18.38 4.62
CA SER A 181 -19.42 17.68 3.33
C SER A 181 -19.09 16.20 3.55
N LEU A 182 -19.78 15.29 2.86
CA LEU A 182 -19.43 13.87 2.86
C LEU A 182 -17.94 13.70 2.49
N PRO A 183 -17.24 12.70 3.08
CA PRO A 183 -15.86 12.42 2.69
C PRO A 183 -15.80 12.09 1.20
N LEU A 184 -14.70 12.41 0.52
CA LEU A 184 -14.57 12.22 -0.94
C LEU A 184 -14.72 10.75 -1.37
N TYR A 185 -14.30 9.82 -0.52
CA TYR A 185 -14.37 8.38 -0.75
C TYR A 185 -15.26 7.70 0.30
N ALA A 186 -15.96 6.65 -0.12
CA ALA A 186 -16.89 5.90 0.71
C ALA A 186 -16.18 5.07 1.79
N VAL A 187 -16.95 4.76 2.83
CA VAL A 187 -16.59 3.85 3.92
C VAL A 187 -17.67 2.77 4.06
N GLU A 188 -17.28 1.62 4.57
CA GLU A 188 -18.19 0.52 4.89
C GLU A 188 -18.98 0.84 6.18
N ALA A 189 -19.94 -0.03 6.53
CA ALA A 189 -20.77 0.14 7.73
C ALA A 189 -19.93 0.21 9.04
N ASP A 190 -18.80 -0.48 9.08
CA ASP A 190 -17.84 -0.48 10.19
C ASP A 190 -16.83 0.69 10.14
N GLN A 191 -17.04 1.66 9.25
CA GLN A 191 -16.15 2.80 8.99
C GLN A 191 -14.81 2.46 8.35
N SER A 192 -14.59 1.21 7.91
CA SER A 192 -13.42 0.85 7.12
C SER A 192 -13.49 1.45 5.71
N THR A 193 -12.34 1.54 5.04
CA THR A 193 -12.26 2.15 3.70
C THR A 193 -12.93 1.26 2.65
N SER A 194 -13.86 1.82 1.86
CA SER A 194 -14.44 1.11 0.72
C SER A 194 -13.50 1.12 -0.49
N TYR A 195 -13.07 -0.07 -0.91
CA TYR A 195 -12.30 -0.27 -2.14
C TYR A 195 -13.19 -0.77 -3.27
N LYS A 196 -12.85 -0.41 -4.52
CA LYS A 196 -13.50 -0.98 -5.70
C LYS A 196 -13.20 -2.48 -5.78
N PRO A 197 -14.07 -3.27 -6.40
CA PRO A 197 -13.72 -4.63 -6.81
C PRO A 197 -12.40 -4.62 -7.60
N VAL A 198 -11.48 -5.51 -7.29
CA VAL A 198 -10.14 -5.57 -7.92
C VAL A 198 -10.24 -5.64 -9.45
N ALA A 199 -11.26 -6.33 -9.97
CA ALA A 199 -11.51 -6.43 -11.41
C ALA A 199 -11.80 -5.07 -12.09
N GLU A 200 -12.28 -4.07 -11.35
CA GLU A 200 -12.60 -2.72 -11.82
C GLU A 200 -11.44 -1.73 -11.61
N VAL A 201 -10.42 -2.09 -10.84
CA VAL A 201 -9.27 -1.21 -10.58
C VAL A 201 -8.46 -1.02 -11.86
N ARG A 202 -8.18 0.24 -12.21
CA ARG A 202 -7.31 0.65 -13.32
C ARG A 202 -6.42 1.80 -12.86
N TYR A 203 -5.10 1.65 -12.99
CA TYR A 203 -4.12 2.63 -12.51
C TYR A 203 -3.82 3.71 -13.56
N THR A 204 -4.83 4.53 -13.86
CA THR A 204 -4.78 5.49 -14.98
C THR A 204 -4.70 6.94 -14.55
N SER A 205 -5.01 7.27 -13.28
CA SER A 205 -4.93 8.64 -12.80
C SER A 205 -3.49 9.14 -12.80
N THR A 206 -3.30 10.35 -13.33
CA THR A 206 -2.03 11.06 -13.35
C THR A 206 -2.09 12.35 -12.55
N GLY A 207 -0.91 12.93 -12.28
CA GLY A 207 -0.76 14.22 -11.62
C GLY A 207 0.41 15.02 -12.18
N SER A 208 0.38 16.33 -11.98
CA SER A 208 1.41 17.24 -12.45
C SER A 208 2.61 17.28 -11.51
N ARG A 209 3.76 17.74 -12.03
CA ARG A 209 4.97 18.01 -11.26
C ARG A 209 5.45 19.43 -11.48
N ARG A 210 5.78 20.13 -10.39
CA ARG A 210 6.29 21.52 -10.43
C ARG A 210 7.58 21.65 -11.25
N ASP A 211 8.48 20.67 -11.16
CA ASP A 211 9.77 20.69 -11.86
C ASP A 211 9.68 20.25 -13.34
N ARG A 212 8.53 19.74 -13.77
CA ARG A 212 8.29 19.27 -15.14
C ARG A 212 6.91 19.75 -15.62
N PRO A 213 6.72 21.07 -15.78
CA PRO A 213 5.43 21.63 -16.15
C PRO A 213 4.95 21.12 -17.52
N GLY A 214 3.63 21.00 -17.68
CA GLY A 214 3.00 20.53 -18.92
C GLY A 214 3.09 19.02 -19.16
N LYS A 215 3.58 18.24 -18.19
CA LYS A 215 3.61 16.78 -18.23
C LYS A 215 2.89 16.19 -17.03
N ASP A 216 2.17 15.11 -17.31
CA ASP A 216 1.48 14.32 -16.31
C ASP A 216 2.27 13.05 -15.99
N PHE A 217 2.23 12.65 -14.73
CA PHE A 217 3.01 11.55 -14.18
C PHE A 217 2.11 10.58 -13.40
N PRO A 218 2.46 9.28 -13.35
CA PRO A 218 1.75 8.33 -12.52
C PRO A 218 1.81 8.72 -11.03
N VAL A 219 0.75 8.42 -10.30
CA VAL A 219 0.65 8.67 -8.85
C VAL A 219 0.82 7.37 -8.08
N GLY A 220 1.82 7.31 -7.21
CA GLY A 220 2.10 6.15 -6.36
C GLY A 220 2.98 5.07 -7.01
N GLY A 221 3.34 4.07 -6.19
CA GLY A 221 4.29 3.02 -6.54
C GLY A 221 3.77 2.00 -7.55
N VAL A 222 2.47 1.67 -7.54
CA VAL A 222 1.91 0.66 -8.46
C VAL A 222 2.07 1.06 -9.93
N PRO A 223 1.57 2.22 -10.39
CA PRO A 223 1.74 2.61 -11.79
C PRO A 223 3.22 2.87 -12.15
N LEU A 224 4.06 3.28 -11.19
CA LEU A 224 5.52 3.36 -11.40
C LEU A 224 6.12 1.98 -11.71
N GLY A 225 5.80 0.96 -10.92
CA GLY A 225 6.28 -0.41 -11.13
C GLY A 225 5.77 -1.04 -12.42
N ILE A 226 4.49 -0.83 -12.76
CA ILE A 226 3.91 -1.23 -14.06
C ILE A 226 4.70 -0.61 -15.21
N GLY A 227 4.98 0.70 -15.15
CA GLY A 227 5.75 1.41 -16.17
C GLY A 227 7.17 0.85 -16.34
N ILE A 228 7.87 0.57 -15.24
CA ILE A 228 9.20 -0.05 -15.25
C ILE A 228 9.16 -1.44 -15.93
N ALA A 229 8.21 -2.29 -15.55
CA ALA A 229 8.09 -3.63 -16.13
C ALA A 229 7.83 -3.58 -17.64
N LYS A 230 6.92 -2.70 -18.07
CA LYS A 230 6.62 -2.50 -19.50
C LYS A 230 7.85 -2.02 -20.27
N ASP A 231 8.59 -1.04 -19.75
CA ASP A 231 9.79 -0.51 -20.41
C ASP A 231 10.88 -1.59 -20.56
N ILE A 232 11.16 -2.34 -19.50
CA ILE A 232 12.14 -3.45 -19.53
C ILE A 232 11.71 -4.55 -20.51
N PHE A 233 10.44 -4.95 -20.47
CA PHE A 233 9.92 -6.02 -21.32
C PHE A 233 9.95 -5.62 -22.80
N GLN A 234 9.45 -4.42 -23.14
CA GLN A 234 9.51 -3.87 -24.49
C GLN A 234 10.96 -3.64 -24.96
N GLY A 235 11.84 -3.26 -24.04
CA GLY A 235 13.27 -3.14 -24.28
C GLY A 235 13.98 -4.48 -24.52
N GLY A 236 13.32 -5.61 -24.28
CA GLY A 236 13.88 -6.95 -24.46
C GLY A 236 15.02 -7.24 -23.48
N LEU A 237 14.91 -6.78 -22.23
CA LEU A 237 15.91 -6.97 -21.17
C LEU A 237 17.32 -6.49 -21.57
N LYS A 238 17.39 -5.36 -22.28
CA LYS A 238 18.68 -4.76 -22.67
C LYS A 238 19.23 -3.87 -21.55
N PRO A 239 20.57 -3.79 -21.39
CA PRO A 239 21.18 -2.83 -20.48
C PRO A 239 20.78 -1.40 -20.81
N THR A 240 20.51 -0.60 -19.78
CA THR A 240 20.32 0.85 -19.95
C THR A 240 21.57 1.46 -20.60
N PRO A 241 21.44 2.23 -21.70
CA PRO A 241 22.58 2.80 -22.42
C PRO A 241 23.51 3.58 -21.48
N PRO A 242 24.85 3.41 -21.60
CA PRO A 242 25.80 4.12 -20.73
C PRO A 242 25.63 5.64 -20.73
N SER A 243 25.19 6.22 -21.85
CA SER A 243 24.91 7.66 -21.98
C SER A 243 23.70 8.15 -21.18
N ARG A 244 22.83 7.24 -20.72
CA ARG A 244 21.67 7.53 -19.88
C ARG A 244 21.88 7.17 -18.41
N GLN A 245 23.03 6.59 -18.06
CA GLN A 245 23.39 6.28 -16.68
C GLN A 245 23.77 7.56 -15.93
N PRO A 246 23.49 7.66 -14.62
CA PRO A 246 23.94 8.77 -13.80
C PRO A 246 25.48 8.95 -13.86
N THR A 247 25.94 10.18 -14.03
CA THR A 247 27.36 10.56 -14.03
C THR A 247 27.73 11.41 -12.81
N GLY A 248 29.02 11.42 -12.45
CA GLY A 248 29.54 12.29 -11.39
C GLY A 248 28.98 12.02 -9.99
N ARG A 249 28.60 13.09 -9.27
CA ARG A 249 28.07 13.06 -7.88
C ARG A 249 26.72 12.33 -7.75
N HIS A 250 26.14 11.92 -8.87
CA HIS A 250 24.89 11.15 -8.96
C HIS A 250 25.11 9.62 -9.01
N ARG A 251 26.37 9.13 -8.96
CA ARG A 251 26.62 7.71 -8.67
C ARG A 251 26.49 7.44 -7.18
N CYS A 252 25.49 6.64 -6.77
CA CYS A 252 25.57 5.93 -5.50
C CYS A 252 26.62 4.81 -5.65
N GLY A 253 27.55 4.72 -4.69
CA GLY A 253 28.64 3.73 -4.70
C GLY A 253 29.84 4.15 -5.54
N ARG A 254 30.70 5.02 -5.00
CA ARG A 254 32.14 4.81 -5.12
C ARG A 254 32.57 4.11 -3.83
N LEU A 255 33.03 2.88 -3.95
CA LEU A 255 34.07 2.37 -3.05
C LEU A 255 35.38 3.07 -3.42
#